data_AF-A0A2D5P994-F1
#
_entry.id   AF-A0A2D5P994-F1
#
_cell.length_a   1.000
_cell.length_b   1.000
_cell.length_c   1.000
_cell.angle_alpha   90.00
_cell.angle_beta   90.00
_cell.angle_gamma   90.00
#
_symmetry.space_group_name_H-M   'P 1'
#
loop_
_entity.id
_entity.type
_entity.pdbx_description
1 polymer ?
#
loop_
_entity_poly.entity_id
_entity_poly.type
_entity_poly.pdbx_seq_one_letter_code
_entity_poly.pdbx_strand_id
1 'polypeptide(L)'
;MQYEELIVELCDVIKESENNALAIYNNLEVINDKVNSLSILDHEKEKINSKVSESLGLLQHQDLYRQKIERVVNFVCEHNNIDKTQYGFAPSAKNIDSLDEIIDEDELEALIKQMQS
;
A
#
# COMPACT_ATOMS: atom_id res chain seq x y z
N MET A 1 18.89 -16.55 -2.16
CA MET A 1 18.59 -15.11 -2.06
C MET A 1 18.96 -14.68 -0.65
N GLN A 2 19.87 -13.73 -0.49
CA GLN A 2 20.16 -13.18 0.83
C GLN A 2 18.96 -12.31 1.25
N TYR A 3 18.57 -12.34 2.53
CA TYR A 3 17.42 -11.57 3.04
C TYR A 3 17.47 -10.09 2.64
N GLU A 4 18.68 -9.55 2.49
CA GLU A 4 18.95 -8.17 2.07
C GLU A 4 18.49 -7.89 0.63
N GLU A 5 18.66 -8.81 -0.32
CA GLU A 5 18.18 -8.66 -1.71
C GLU A 5 16.65 -8.61 -1.74
N LEU A 6 16.00 -9.51 -0.99
CA LEU A 6 14.54 -9.54 -0.87
C LEU A 6 14.00 -8.26 -0.23
N ILE A 7 14.67 -7.76 0.81
CA ILE A 7 14.29 -6.51 1.45
C ILE A 7 14.36 -5.37 0.44
N VAL A 8 15.42 -5.27 -0.36
CA VAL A 8 15.54 -4.23 -1.40
C VAL A 8 14.37 -4.28 -2.38
N GLU A 9 14.04 -5.47 -2.89
CA GLU A 9 12.91 -5.64 -3.81
C GLU A 9 11.57 -5.21 -3.18
N LEU A 10 11.35 -5.57 -1.91
CA LEU A 10 10.15 -5.16 -1.17
C LEU A 10 10.10 -3.64 -0.94
N CYS A 11 11.24 -3.00 -0.64
CA CYS A 11 11.34 -1.54 -0.51
C CYS A 11 10.97 -0.85 -1.82
N ASP A 12 11.47 -1.35 -2.95
CA ASP A 12 11.18 -0.81 -4.27
C ASP A 12 9.69 -0.94 -4.59
N VAL A 13 9.08 -2.08 -4.29
CA VAL A 13 7.64 -2.29 -4.47
C VAL A 13 6.81 -1.35 -3.60
N ILE A 14 7.17 -1.15 -2.33
CA ILE A 14 6.49 -0.20 -1.43
C ILE A 14 6.52 1.21 -2.04
N LYS A 15 7.70 1.67 -2.44
CA LYS A 15 7.92 3.02 -2.96
C LYS A 15 7.20 3.26 -4.29
N GLU A 16 7.29 2.31 -5.22
CA GLU A 16 6.57 2.40 -6.49
C GLU A 16 5.04 2.33 -6.28
N SER A 17 4.57 1.56 -5.29
CA SER A 17 3.14 1.54 -4.93
C SER A 17 2.67 2.90 -4.40
N GLU A 18 3.47 3.60 -3.58
CA GLU A 18 3.16 4.95 -3.10
C GLU A 18 3.11 5.96 -4.25
N ASN A 19 4.09 5.93 -5.15
CA ASN A 19 4.14 6.79 -6.32
C ASN A 19 2.91 6.60 -7.21
N ASN A 20 2.57 5.33 -7.49
CA ASN A 20 1.40 5.00 -8.30
C ASN A 20 0.09 5.39 -7.60
N ALA A 21 -0.01 5.18 -6.28
CA ALA A 21 -1.19 5.57 -5.53
C ALA A 21 -1.43 7.08 -5.57
N LEU A 22 -0.38 7.89 -5.43
CA LEU A 22 -0.45 9.34 -5.56
C LEU A 22 -0.88 9.76 -6.97
N ALA A 23 -0.33 9.14 -8.01
CA ALA A 23 -0.71 9.41 -9.39
C ALA A 23 -2.18 9.07 -9.67
N ILE A 24 -2.67 7.93 -9.16
CA ILE A 24 -4.07 7.53 -9.27
C ILE A 24 -4.97 8.53 -8.55
N TYR A 25 -4.63 8.91 -7.31
CA TYR A 25 -5.37 9.91 -6.55
C TYR A 25 -5.50 11.23 -7.33
N ASN A 26 -4.39 11.77 -7.84
CA ASN A 26 -4.38 13.01 -8.61
C ASN A 26 -5.25 12.90 -9.88
N ASN A 27 -5.21 11.76 -10.57
CA ASN A 27 -6.05 11.53 -11.74
C ASN A 27 -7.54 11.49 -11.38
N LEU A 28 -7.91 10.86 -10.27
CA LEU A 28 -9.28 10.79 -9.78
C LEU A 28 -9.82 12.18 -9.38
N GLU A 29 -9.00 13.01 -8.74
CA GLU A 29 -9.34 14.42 -8.44
C GLU A 29 -9.61 15.21 -9.73
N VAL A 30 -8.72 15.10 -10.71
CA VAL A 30 -8.91 15.77 -12.02
C VAL A 30 -10.18 15.31 -12.72
N ILE A 31 -10.50 14.01 -12.66
CA ILE A 31 -11.74 13.47 -13.23
C ILE A 31 -12.96 14.07 -12.52
N ASN A 32 -12.97 14.06 -11.18
CA ASN A 32 -14.06 14.62 -10.38
C ASN A 32 -14.27 16.11 -10.70
N ASP A 33 -13.21 16.92 -10.70
CA ASP A 33 -13.27 18.33 -11.04
C ASP A 33 -13.81 18.56 -12.46
N LYS A 34 -13.31 17.77 -13.42
CA LYS A 34 -13.73 17.90 -14.81
C LYS A 34 -15.20 17.56 -14.97
N VAL A 35 -15.67 16.46 -14.39
CA VAL A 35 -17.08 16.03 -14.44
C VAL A 35 -18.00 17.07 -13.83
N ASN A 36 -17.60 17.64 -12.69
CA ASN A 36 -18.39 18.67 -12.02
C ASN A 36 -18.48 19.96 -12.87
N SER A 37 -17.45 20.27 -13.67
CA SER A 37 -17.44 21.41 -14.61
C SER A 37 -18.24 21.20 -15.91
N LEU A 38 -18.58 19.95 -16.29
CA LEU A 38 -19.28 19.67 -17.54
C LEU A 38 -20.77 20.01 -17.46
N SER A 39 -21.35 20.46 -18.57
CA SER A 39 -22.79 20.70 -18.72
C SER A 39 -23.52 19.42 -19.17
N ILE A 40 -23.43 18.36 -18.37
CA ILE A 40 -24.16 17.09 -18.57
C ILE A 40 -25.27 16.93 -17.52
N LEU A 41 -26.16 15.95 -17.74
CA LEU A 41 -27.25 15.64 -16.80
C LEU A 41 -26.70 15.25 -15.41
N ASP A 42 -27.33 15.74 -14.35
CA ASP A 42 -26.82 15.56 -12.97
C ASP A 42 -26.71 14.09 -12.57
N HIS A 43 -27.67 13.25 -12.94
CA HIS A 43 -27.63 11.82 -12.63
C HIS A 43 -26.45 11.09 -13.32
N GLU A 44 -25.92 11.62 -14.42
CA GLU A 44 -24.71 11.08 -15.04
C GLU A 44 -23.44 11.53 -14.29
N LYS A 45 -23.42 12.77 -13.76
CA LYS A 45 -22.35 13.22 -12.85
C LYS A 45 -22.31 12.36 -11.59
N GLU A 46 -23.46 12.11 -10.98
CA GLU A 46 -23.58 11.29 -9.77
C GLU A 46 -23.03 9.88 -9.98
N LYS A 47 -23.34 9.23 -11.12
CA LYS A 47 -22.79 7.92 -11.46
C LYS A 47 -21.27 7.93 -11.53
N ILE A 48 -20.69 8.95 -12.17
CA ILE A 48 -19.23 9.06 -12.30
C ILE A 48 -18.59 9.35 -10.93
N ASN A 49 -19.13 10.30 -10.17
CA ASN A 49 -18.61 10.66 -8.84
C ASN A 49 -18.73 9.48 -7.85
N SER A 50 -19.76 8.65 -7.98
CA SER A 50 -19.86 7.38 -7.23
C SER A 50 -18.70 6.44 -7.56
N LYS A 51 -18.35 6.29 -8.85
CA LYS A 51 -17.20 5.46 -9.25
C LYS A 51 -15.86 6.03 -8.80
N VAL A 52 -15.70 7.35 -8.83
CA VAL A 52 -14.52 8.02 -8.25
C VAL A 52 -14.43 7.71 -6.76
N SER A 53 -15.53 7.84 -6.01
CA SER A 53 -15.57 7.57 -4.57
C SER A 53 -15.26 6.11 -4.25
N GLU A 54 -15.86 5.17 -4.99
CA GLU A 54 -15.54 3.74 -4.88
C GLU A 54 -14.05 3.47 -5.14
N SER A 55 -13.46 4.10 -6.17
CA SER A 55 -12.04 3.94 -6.50
C SER A 55 -11.11 4.51 -5.42
N LEU A 56 -11.47 5.66 -4.84
CA LEU A 56 -10.73 6.24 -3.70
C LEU A 56 -10.77 5.31 -2.48
N GLY A 57 -11.92 4.67 -2.21
CA GLY A 57 -12.04 3.68 -1.15
C GLY A 57 -11.16 2.45 -1.38
N LEU A 58 -11.09 1.94 -2.62
CA LEU A 58 -10.18 0.85 -2.99
C LEU A 58 -8.72 1.27 -2.84
N LEU A 59 -8.37 2.49 -3.22
CA LEU A 59 -7.01 3.04 -3.09
C LEU A 59 -6.57 3.11 -1.61
N GLN A 60 -7.48 3.54 -0.72
CA GLN A 60 -7.25 3.53 0.73
C GLN A 60 -7.00 2.11 1.25
N HIS A 61 -7.81 1.15 0.81
CA HIS A 61 -7.63 -0.26 1.19
C HIS A 61 -6.30 -0.83 0.68
N GLN A 62 -5.86 -0.42 -0.52
CA GLN A 62 -4.56 -0.79 -1.06
C GLN A 62 -3.40 -0.23 -0.23
N ASP A 63 -3.50 1.01 0.26
CA ASP A 63 -2.48 1.59 1.14
C ASP A 63 -2.34 0.80 2.45
N LEU A 64 -3.42 0.24 2.99
CA LEU A 64 -3.34 -0.65 4.15
C LEU A 64 -2.49 -1.90 3.86
N TYR A 65 -2.58 -2.48 2.66
CA TYR A 65 -1.72 -3.60 2.28
C TYR A 65 -0.26 -3.17 2.13
N ARG A 66 0.00 -2.02 1.52
CA ARG A 66 1.36 -1.46 1.44
C ARG A 66 1.96 -1.26 2.84
N GLN A 67 1.19 -0.72 3.79
CA GLN A 67 1.58 -0.62 5.21
C GLN A 67 1.90 -2.00 5.83
N LYS A 68 1.09 -3.03 5.53
CA LYS A 68 1.36 -4.40 6.01
C LYS A 68 2.72 -4.92 5.48
N ILE A 69 3.04 -4.69 4.21
CA ILE A 69 4.35 -5.07 3.63
C ILE A 69 5.49 -4.32 4.33
N GLU A 70 5.33 -3.02 4.57
CA GLU A 70 6.32 -2.22 5.32
C GLU A 70 6.57 -2.79 6.73
N ARG A 71 5.51 -3.26 7.42
CA ARG A 71 5.63 -3.93 8.72
C ARG A 71 6.39 -5.26 8.62
N VAL A 72 6.14 -6.05 7.56
CA VAL A 72 6.89 -7.30 7.31
C VAL A 72 8.36 -7.01 7.09
N VAL A 73 8.70 -6.01 6.27
CA VAL A 73 10.10 -5.60 6.05
C VAL A 73 10.77 -5.20 7.36
N ASN A 74 10.09 -4.39 8.19
CA ASN A 74 10.61 -4.00 9.50
C ASN A 74 10.84 -5.21 10.42
N PHE A 75 9.89 -6.14 10.48
CA PHE A 75 10.00 -7.36 11.28
C PHE A 75 11.20 -8.21 10.85
N VAL A 76 11.37 -8.46 9.55
CA VAL A 76 12.49 -9.25 9.01
C VAL A 76 13.82 -8.57 9.31
N CYS A 77 13.91 -7.25 9.17
CA CYS A 77 15.14 -6.52 9.49
C CYS A 77 15.53 -6.68 10.97
N GLU A 78 14.56 -6.52 11.88
CA GLU A 78 14.78 -6.61 13.32
C GLU A 78 15.22 -8.01 13.77
N HIS A 79 14.61 -9.07 13.24
CA HIS A 79 14.91 -10.45 13.63
C HIS A 79 16.21 -10.99 13.03
N ASN A 80 16.75 -10.33 12.00
CA ASN A 80 17.97 -10.74 11.31
C ASN A 80 19.15 -9.79 11.53
N ASN A 81 19.02 -8.81 12.45
CA ASN A 81 20.03 -7.77 12.71
C ASN A 81 20.46 -7.00 11.45
N ILE A 82 19.52 -6.76 10.53
CA ILE A 82 19.75 -5.98 9.30
C ILE A 82 19.48 -4.51 9.62
N ASP A 83 20.41 -3.63 9.23
CA ASP A 83 20.22 -2.19 9.37
C ASP A 83 19.11 -1.70 8.44
N LYS A 84 17.99 -1.26 9.01
CA LYS A 84 16.84 -0.75 8.26
C LYS A 84 16.93 0.72 7.88
N THR A 85 17.90 1.46 8.44
CA THR A 85 18.03 2.91 8.19
C THR A 85 18.39 3.23 6.75
N GLN A 86 19.06 2.30 6.06
CA GLN A 86 19.42 2.40 4.65
C GLN A 86 18.21 2.40 3.69
N TYR A 87 17.02 1.96 4.15
CA TYR A 87 15.82 1.85 3.32
C TYR A 87 14.84 3.02 3.48
N GLY A 88 15.11 3.95 4.40
CA GLY A 88 14.37 5.23 4.49
C GLY A 88 12.93 5.14 5.00
N PHE A 89 12.53 4.04 5.65
CA PHE A 89 11.17 3.89 6.18
C PHE A 89 10.88 4.84 7.34
N ALA A 90 9.65 5.37 7.36
CA ALA A 90 9.21 6.24 8.44
C ALA A 90 9.08 5.45 9.75
N PRO A 91 9.56 5.97 10.89
CA PRO A 91 9.42 5.30 12.18
C PRO A 91 7.96 5.20 12.67
N SER A 92 6.97 5.63 11.87
CA SER A 92 5.55 5.47 12.12
C SER A 92 5.03 4.07 11.77
N ALA A 93 5.77 3.25 11.02
CA ALA A 93 5.53 1.81 10.91
C ALA A 93 5.93 1.06 12.20
N LYS A 94 5.73 1.70 13.36
CA LYS A 94 6.01 1.17 14.68
C LYS A 94 4.99 0.09 15.00
N ASN A 95 5.51 -1.13 15.02
CA ASN A 95 4.99 -2.33 15.68
C ASN A 95 3.67 -2.89 15.14
N ILE A 96 3.67 -4.21 14.93
CA ILE A 96 2.47 -5.07 14.92
C ILE A 96 1.93 -5.12 16.37
N ASP A 97 1.63 -3.96 16.97
CA ASP A 97 1.29 -3.89 18.39
C ASP A 97 0.25 -2.81 18.70
N SER A 98 -0.69 -2.65 17.77
CA SER A 98 -1.96 -1.99 18.09
C SER A 98 -3.11 -2.77 17.45
N LEU A 99 -3.51 -3.83 18.19
CA LEU A 99 -4.83 -4.45 18.25
C LEU A 99 -5.56 -4.64 16.92
N ASP A 100 -5.40 -5.81 16.29
CA ASP A 100 -6.53 -6.72 15.91
C ASP A 100 -6.20 -7.77 14.84
N GLU A 101 -4.99 -7.78 14.24
CA GLU A 101 -4.56 -8.87 13.36
C GLU A 101 -3.07 -9.19 13.60
N ILE A 102 -2.80 -10.01 14.61
CA ILE A 102 -1.55 -10.76 14.69
C ILE A 102 -1.59 -11.73 13.51
N ILE A 103 -0.83 -11.45 12.46
CA ILE A 103 -0.56 -12.45 11.42
C ILE A 103 0.18 -13.58 12.14
N ASP A 104 -0.46 -14.75 12.19
CA ASP A 104 0.11 -15.94 12.82
C ASP A 104 1.39 -16.34 12.07
N GLU A 105 2.33 -16.93 12.78
CA GLU A 105 3.65 -17.31 12.24
C GLU A 105 3.49 -18.26 11.03
N ASP A 106 2.43 -19.08 11.05
CA ASP A 106 2.02 -19.98 9.98
C ASP A 106 1.50 -19.24 8.72
N GLU A 107 0.81 -18.11 8.87
CA GLU A 107 0.34 -17.28 7.74
C GLU A 107 1.49 -16.54 7.07
N LEU A 108 2.45 -16.06 7.86
CA LEU A 108 3.66 -15.42 7.34
C LEU A 108 4.50 -16.42 6.52
N GLU A 109 4.66 -17.64 7.01
CA GLU A 109 5.41 -18.68 6.27
C GLU A 109 4.67 -19.14 5.00
N ALA A 110 3.34 -19.21 5.02
CA ALA A 110 2.53 -19.50 3.84
C ALA A 110 2.67 -18.43 2.76
N LEU A 111 2.72 -17.15 3.14
CA LEU A 111 2.91 -16.02 2.23
C LEU A 111 4.30 -16.06 1.58
N ILE A 112 5.34 -16.33 2.37
CA ILE A 112 6.72 -16.47 1.88
C ILE A 112 6.82 -17.62 0.86
N LYS A 113 6.14 -18.74 1.09
CA LYS A 113 6.12 -19.88 0.15
C LYS A 113 5.43 -19.55 -1.17
N GLN A 114 4.33 -18.81 -1.16
CA GLN A 114 3.62 -18.43 -2.39
C GLN A 114 4.47 -17.53 -3.30
N MET A 115 5.38 -16.73 -2.74
CA MET A 115 6.28 -15.85 -3.51
C MET A 115 7.49 -16.57 -4.11
N GLN A 116 7.82 -17.79 -3.65
CA GLN A 116 8.94 -18.59 -4.15
C GLN A 116 8.54 -19.60 -5.24
N SER A 117 7.29 -19.55 -5.70
CA SER A 117 6.69 -20.44 -6.70
C SER A 117 6.64 -19.79 -8.08
#